data_AF-A0A2N3DQE3-F1
#
_entry.id   AF-A0A2N3DQE3-F1
#
_cell.length_a   1.000
_cell.length_b   1.000
_cell.length_c   1.000
_cell.angle_alpha   90.00
_cell.angle_beta   90.00
_cell.angle_gamma   90.00
#
_symmetry.space_group_name_H-M   'P 1'
#
loop_
_entity.id
_entity.type
_entity.pdbx_description
1 polymer ?
#
loop_
_entity_poly.entity_id
_entity_poly.type
_entity_poly.pdbx_seq_one_letter_code
_entity_poly.pdbx_strand_id
1 'polypeptide(L)'
;AAKRVVVDEPTPEKGFYYRSDHFSFAKLGVPMFNFGSGEDLVEGGREAGKKASEDYEKNRYHAPADEYDAIANWDGMLADLQLYYAAGRMLAMTDAWPNWVQGDEFRAARDASRAAK
;
A
#
# COMPACT_ATOMS: atom_id res chain seq x y z
N ALA A 1 17.92 -4.40 9.97
CA ALA A 1 16.73 -4.05 9.18
C ALA A 1 15.87 -3.11 10.01
N ALA A 2 15.41 -1.99 9.44
CA ALA A 2 14.45 -1.12 10.12
C ALA A 2 13.18 -1.94 10.43
N LYS A 3 12.67 -1.86 11.66
CA LYS A 3 11.44 -2.57 12.06
C LYS A 3 10.25 -1.86 11.39
N ARG A 4 9.72 -2.42 10.31
CA ARG A 4 8.45 -2.00 9.72
C ARG A 4 7.29 -2.55 10.52
N VAL A 5 6.23 -1.77 10.64
CA VAL A 5 5.00 -2.15 11.32
C VAL A 5 3.85 -1.91 10.36
N VAL A 6 2.95 -2.89 10.25
CA VAL A 6 1.69 -2.72 9.53
C VAL A 6 0.72 -2.02 10.48
N VAL A 7 0.11 -0.95 10.00
CA VAL A 7 -0.93 -0.20 10.71
C VAL A 7 -2.11 -0.01 9.78
N ASP A 8 -3.30 0.17 10.36
CA ASP A 8 -4.50 0.48 9.57
C ASP A 8 -4.33 1.83 8.86
N GLU A 9 -4.94 1.97 7.69
CA GLU A 9 -4.91 3.22 6.94
C GLU A 9 -5.63 4.31 7.76
N PRO A 10 -5.02 5.49 7.95
CA PRO A 10 -5.50 6.47 8.93
C PRO A 10 -6.75 7.25 8.50
N THR A 11 -7.13 7.20 7.22
CA THR A 11 -8.21 7.99 6.62
C THR A 11 -9.11 7.17 5.69
N PRO A 12 -9.75 6.09 6.18
CA PRO A 12 -10.47 5.13 5.34
C PRO A 12 -11.64 5.78 4.58
N GLU A 13 -12.19 6.88 5.11
CA GLU A 13 -13.21 7.70 4.46
C GLU A 13 -12.77 8.30 3.12
N LYS A 14 -11.45 8.42 2.87
CA LYS A 14 -10.90 8.89 1.58
C LYS A 14 -10.87 7.81 0.50
N GLY A 15 -11.14 6.55 0.86
CA GLY A 15 -11.32 5.43 -0.07
C GLY A 15 -10.09 5.07 -0.91
N PHE A 16 -8.87 5.29 -0.39
CA PHE A 16 -7.62 5.11 -1.16
C PHE A 16 -7.47 3.73 -1.82
N TYR A 17 -7.90 2.66 -1.14
CA TYR A 17 -7.88 1.31 -1.69
C TYR A 17 -8.78 1.17 -2.94
N TYR A 18 -9.92 1.86 -2.97
CA TYR A 18 -10.94 1.73 -4.01
C TYR A 18 -10.70 2.58 -5.26
N ARG A 19 -9.66 3.43 -5.25
CA ARG A 19 -9.42 4.46 -6.28
C ARG A 19 -8.08 4.33 -7.00
N SER A 20 -7.55 3.11 -7.07
CA SER A 20 -6.33 2.76 -7.80
C SER A 20 -6.56 1.50 -8.63
N ASP A 21 -5.65 1.20 -9.57
CA ASP A 21 -5.85 0.18 -10.62
C ASP A 21 -6.09 -1.23 -10.08
N HIS A 22 -5.46 -1.56 -8.94
CA HIS A 22 -5.59 -2.87 -8.29
C HIS A 22 -7.04 -3.21 -7.92
N PHE A 23 -7.88 -2.20 -7.66
CA PHE A 23 -9.27 -2.40 -7.29
C PHE A 23 -10.06 -3.14 -8.38
N SER A 24 -9.81 -2.84 -9.66
CA SER A 24 -10.50 -3.52 -10.77
C SER A 24 -10.28 -5.03 -10.76
N PHE A 25 -9.12 -5.49 -10.31
CA PHE A 25 -8.80 -6.91 -10.17
C PHE A 25 -9.33 -7.49 -8.86
N ALA A 26 -9.29 -6.73 -7.77
CA ALA A 26 -9.85 -7.14 -6.47
C ALA A 26 -11.35 -7.45 -6.57
N LYS A 27 -12.11 -6.63 -7.33
CA LYS A 27 -13.53 -6.88 -7.65
C LYS A 27 -13.81 -8.24 -8.28
N LEU A 28 -12.82 -8.79 -8.99
CA LEU A 28 -12.90 -10.12 -9.63
C LEU A 28 -12.21 -11.20 -8.80
N GLY A 29 -11.90 -10.91 -7.54
CA GLY A 29 -11.35 -11.84 -6.58
C GLY A 29 -9.83 -11.96 -6.60
N VAL A 30 -9.09 -11.32 -7.52
CA VAL A 30 -7.63 -11.41 -7.51
C VAL A 30 -7.08 -10.73 -6.25
N PRO A 31 -6.38 -11.44 -5.34
CA PRO A 31 -5.84 -10.82 -4.13
C PRO A 31 -4.84 -9.73 -4.48
N MET A 32 -5.05 -8.54 -3.92
CA MET A 32 -4.21 -7.36 -4.13
C MET A 32 -3.86 -6.74 -2.77
N PHE A 33 -2.63 -6.25 -2.64
CA PHE A 33 -2.22 -5.41 -1.52
C PHE A 33 -1.79 -4.05 -2.05
N ASN A 34 -2.07 -3.01 -1.29
CA ASN A 34 -1.62 -1.65 -1.55
C ASN A 34 -1.01 -1.11 -0.26
N PHE A 35 0.31 -0.96 -0.23
CA PHE A 35 1.02 -0.41 0.92
C PHE A 35 1.41 1.04 0.62
N GLY A 36 1.10 1.95 1.54
CA GLY A 36 1.68 3.29 1.56
C GLY A 36 2.86 3.36 2.52
N SER A 37 3.66 4.43 2.44
CA SER A 37 4.79 4.66 3.35
C SER A 37 4.36 4.96 4.80
N GLY A 38 3.08 5.25 5.03
CA GLY A 38 2.50 5.55 6.34
C GLY A 38 2.85 6.95 6.85
N GLU A 39 2.46 7.23 8.10
CA GLU A 39 2.63 8.56 8.73
C GLU A 39 3.57 8.54 9.95
N ASP A 40 4.25 7.41 10.23
CA ASP A 40 5.18 7.29 11.35
C ASP A 40 6.62 7.35 10.84
N LEU A 41 7.20 8.55 10.81
CA LEU A 41 8.55 8.76 10.33
C LEU A 41 9.58 8.12 11.28
N VAL A 42 10.61 7.49 10.71
CA VAL A 42 11.75 6.95 11.47
C VAL A 42 12.39 8.04 12.35
N GLU A 43 12.52 9.25 11.78
CA GLU A 43 12.94 10.45 12.49
C GLU A 43 11.76 11.43 12.58
N GLY A 44 11.36 11.79 13.79
CA GLY A 44 10.25 12.72 14.05
C GLY A 44 8.92 12.04 14.40
N GLY A 45 8.76 10.74 14.14
CA GLY A 45 7.59 9.95 14.54
C GLY A 45 6.28 10.39 13.88
N ARG A 46 5.18 9.91 14.45
CA ARG A 46 3.81 10.11 13.92
C ARG A 46 3.40 11.56 13.73
N GLU A 47 3.71 12.44 14.68
CA GLU A 47 3.32 13.86 14.58
C GLU A 47 3.97 14.53 13.36
N ALA A 48 5.27 14.29 13.15
CA ALA A 48 5.98 14.84 12.00
C ALA A 48 5.50 14.24 10.67
N GLY A 49 5.24 12.93 10.63
CA GLY A 49 4.77 12.26 9.42
C GLY A 49 3.35 12.64 9.04
N LYS A 50 2.44 12.77 10.00
CA LYS A 50 1.09 13.29 9.76
C LYS A 50 1.13 14.71 9.20
N LYS A 51 1.95 15.59 9.79
CA LYS A 51 2.13 16.96 9.26
C LYS A 51 2.68 16.95 7.82
N ALA A 52 3.61 16.05 7.51
CA ALA A 52 4.14 15.92 6.15
C ALA A 52 3.10 15.40 5.15
N SER A 53 2.28 14.41 5.56
CA SER A 53 1.15 13.88 4.80
C SER A 53 0.12 14.98 4.50
N GLU A 54 -0.28 15.75 5.51
CA GLU A 54 -1.21 16.88 5.36
C GLU A 54 -0.65 17.99 4.46
N ASP A 55 0.64 18.33 4.57
CA ASP A 55 1.29 19.31 3.68
C ASP A 55 1.28 18.84 2.23
N TYR A 56 1.62 17.57 1.99
CA TYR A 56 1.61 16.98 0.66
C TYR A 56 0.20 17.00 0.06
N GLU A 57 -0.80 16.49 0.78
CA GLU A 57 -2.19 16.44 0.30
C GLU A 57 -2.74 17.83 -0.01
N LYS A 58 -2.42 18.84 0.81
CA LYS A 58 -2.97 20.19 0.67
C LYS A 58 -2.27 21.00 -0.42
N ASN A 59 -0.95 20.86 -0.54
CA ASN A 59 -0.13 21.81 -1.30
C ASN A 59 0.53 21.21 -2.55
N ARG A 60 0.59 19.88 -2.68
CA ARG A 60 1.40 19.22 -3.74
C ARG A 60 0.62 18.19 -4.54
N TYR A 61 -0.21 17.38 -3.91
CA TYR A 61 -0.97 16.33 -4.60
C TYR A 61 -1.79 16.88 -5.77
N HIS A 62 -1.62 16.28 -6.97
CA HIS A 62 -2.26 16.72 -8.22
C HIS A 62 -1.99 18.19 -8.59
N ALA A 63 -0.83 18.73 -8.20
CA ALA A 63 -0.42 20.09 -8.49
C ALA A 63 1.01 20.14 -9.06
N PRO A 64 1.43 21.25 -9.70
CA PRO A 64 2.79 21.39 -10.22
C PRO A 64 3.91 21.29 -9.16
N ALA A 65 3.57 21.32 -7.88
CA ALA A 65 4.53 21.13 -6.79
C ALA A 65 4.76 19.64 -6.43
N ASP A 66 4.09 18.71 -7.12
CA ASP A 66 4.32 17.27 -7.04
C ASP A 66 5.59 16.88 -7.81
N GLU A 67 6.74 17.32 -7.31
CA GLU A 67 8.04 17.19 -7.98
C GLU A 67 9.06 16.50 -7.07
N TYR A 68 9.96 15.74 -7.67
CA TYR A 68 10.95 14.92 -6.96
C TYR A 68 12.02 15.75 -6.23
N ASP A 69 12.20 17.03 -6.59
CA ASP A 69 13.16 17.94 -5.96
C ASP A 69 12.92 18.11 -4.45
N ALA A 70 11.69 17.83 -3.97
CA ALA A 70 11.37 17.85 -2.55
C ALA A 70 11.93 16.64 -1.76
N ILE A 71 12.46 15.62 -2.44
CA ILE A 71 12.94 14.38 -1.82
C ILE A 71 14.39 14.56 -1.34
N ALA A 72 14.55 14.82 -0.04
CA ALA A 72 15.86 14.95 0.59
C ALA A 72 16.46 13.62 1.08
N ASN A 73 15.64 12.58 1.25
CA ASN A 73 16.07 11.26 1.72
C ASN A 73 15.31 10.16 0.97
N TRP A 74 16.05 9.20 0.42
CA TRP A 74 15.54 8.09 -0.40
C TRP A 74 15.42 6.77 0.37
N ASP A 75 15.86 6.71 1.62
CA ASP A 75 15.91 5.47 2.41
C ASP A 75 14.51 4.85 2.60
N GLY A 76 13.48 5.69 2.78
CA GLY A 76 12.09 5.24 2.88
C GLY A 76 11.62 4.55 1.59
N MET A 77 11.89 5.17 0.44
CA MET A 77 11.54 4.61 -0.88
C MET A 77 12.32 3.33 -1.17
N LEU A 78 13.61 3.27 -0.79
CA LEU A 78 14.41 2.06 -0.94
C LEU A 78 13.85 0.91 -0.10
N ALA A 79 13.42 1.20 1.13
CA ALA A 79 12.79 0.21 1.99
C ALA A 79 11.42 -0.26 1.45
N ASP A 80 10.63 0.64 0.83
CA ASP A 80 9.38 0.27 0.14
C ASP A 80 9.67 -0.65 -1.05
N LEU A 81 10.64 -0.30 -1.88
CA LEU A 81 11.05 -1.11 -3.03
C LEU A 81 11.51 -2.51 -2.59
N GLN A 82 12.29 -2.60 -1.50
CA GLN A 82 12.71 -3.88 -0.94
C GLN A 82 11.53 -4.74 -0.46
N LEU A 83 10.50 -4.13 0.12
CA LEU A 83 9.28 -4.83 0.54
C LEU A 83 8.53 -5.39 -0.67
N TYR A 84 8.28 -4.56 -1.70
CA TYR A 84 7.62 -5.00 -2.93
C TYR A 84 8.40 -6.11 -3.64
N TYR A 85 9.73 -5.97 -3.74
CA TYR A 85 10.59 -6.99 -4.30
C TYR A 85 10.53 -8.30 -3.52
N ALA A 86 10.60 -8.25 -2.18
CA ALA A 86 10.54 -9.44 -1.34
C ALA A 86 9.19 -10.15 -1.48
N ALA A 87 8.08 -9.42 -1.46
CA ALA A 87 6.73 -9.98 -1.62
C ALA A 87 6.54 -10.62 -3.01
N GLY A 88 6.92 -9.90 -4.07
CA GLY A 88 6.83 -10.39 -5.45
C GLY A 88 7.72 -11.62 -5.67
N ARG A 89 8.97 -11.59 -5.20
CA ARG A 89 9.89 -12.72 -5.30
C ARG A 89 9.40 -13.92 -4.50
N MET A 90 8.88 -13.73 -3.29
CA MET A 90 8.32 -14.81 -2.48
C MET A 90 7.17 -15.49 -3.23
N LEU A 91 6.21 -14.70 -3.76
CA LEU A 91 5.09 -15.25 -4.51
C LEU A 91 5.55 -16.02 -5.75
N ALA A 92 6.50 -15.45 -6.51
CA ALA A 92 7.05 -16.09 -7.72
C ALA A 92 7.84 -17.38 -7.46
N MET A 93 8.27 -17.61 -6.23
CA MET A 93 9.07 -18.78 -5.83
C MET A 93 8.24 -19.85 -5.10
N THR A 94 6.92 -19.74 -5.13
CA THR A 94 6.00 -20.70 -4.51
C THR A 94 4.85 -21.03 -5.45
N ASP A 95 4.24 -22.19 -5.27
CA ASP A 95 2.94 -22.53 -5.89
C ASP A 95 1.76 -22.01 -5.04
N ALA A 96 2.02 -21.12 -4.09
CA ALA A 96 0.98 -20.54 -3.26
C ALA A 96 0.00 -19.79 -4.15
N TRP A 97 -1.29 -20.02 -3.92
CA TRP A 97 -2.37 -19.31 -4.58
C TRP A 97 -3.12 -18.49 -3.53
N PRO A 98 -2.71 -17.22 -3.29
CA PRO A 98 -3.20 -16.45 -2.15
C PRO A 98 -4.72 -16.29 -2.15
N ASN A 99 -5.25 -15.95 -0.97
CA ASN A 99 -6.66 -15.65 -0.76
C ASN A 99 -6.79 -14.39 0.10
N TRP A 100 -7.98 -13.80 0.10
CA TRP A 100 -8.35 -12.74 1.03
C TRP A 100 -8.54 -13.28 2.45
N VAL A 101 -8.33 -12.41 3.44
CA VAL A 101 -8.60 -12.73 4.84
C VAL A 101 -10.10 -12.96 5.06
N GLN A 102 -10.45 -13.72 6.09
CA GLN A 102 -11.85 -14.01 6.40
C GLN A 102 -12.62 -12.72 6.70
N GLY A 103 -13.81 -12.57 6.11
CA GLY A 103 -14.67 -11.39 6.28
C GLY A 103 -14.41 -10.27 5.28
N ASP A 104 -13.32 -10.36 4.51
CA ASP A 104 -13.03 -9.42 3.43
C ASP A 104 -14.08 -9.51 2.32
N GLU A 105 -14.51 -8.35 1.80
CA GLU A 105 -15.57 -8.22 0.81
C GLU A 105 -15.23 -8.90 -0.53
N PHE A 106 -13.95 -9.04 -0.87
CA PHE A 106 -13.50 -9.65 -2.12
C PHE A 106 -13.30 -11.17 -2.01
N ARG A 107 -13.37 -11.74 -0.79
CA ARG A 107 -13.12 -13.16 -0.55
C ARG A 107 -14.09 -14.07 -1.29
N ALA A 108 -15.38 -13.72 -1.31
CA ALA A 108 -16.39 -14.53 -2.00
C ALA A 108 -16.10 -14.64 -3.51
N ALA A 109 -15.72 -13.54 -4.16
CA ALA A 109 -15.32 -13.53 -5.56
C ALA A 109 -14.07 -14.38 -5.80
N ARG A 110 -13.09 -14.32 -4.89
CA ARG A 110 -11.88 -15.15 -4.97
C ARG A 110 -12.20 -16.64 -4.83
N ASP A 111 -12.98 -17.02 -3.83
CA ASP A 111 -13.36 -18.41 -3.58
C ASP A 111 -14.10 -18.99 -4.80
N ALA A 112 -14.99 -18.22 -5.43
CA ALA A 112 -15.64 -18.60 -6.69
C ALA A 112 -14.64 -18.74 -7.86
N SER A 113 -13.72 -17.78 -8.04
CA SER A 113 -12.71 -17.83 -9.11
C SER A 113 -11.72 -18.99 -8.96
N ARG A 114 -11.45 -19.44 -7.72
CA ARG A 114 -10.55 -20.56 -7.44
C ARG A 114 -11.17 -21.92 -7.76
N ALA A 115 -12.47 -22.08 -7.53
CA ALA A 115 -13.18 -23.33 -7.82
C ALA A 115 -13.28 -23.64 -9.32
N ALA A 116 -13.03 -22.65 -10.18
CA ALA A 116 -12.97 -22.80 -11.63
C ALA A 116 -11.61 -23.31 -12.17
N LYS A 117 -10.64 -23.58 -11.29
CA LYS A 117 -9.38 -24.29 -11.58
C LYS A 117 -9.42 -25.70 -10.99
#